data_AF-A0A009RDL2-F1
#
_entry.id   AF-A0A009RDL2-F1
#
_cell.length_a   1.000
_cell.length_b   1.000
_cell.length_c   1.000
_cell.angle_alpha   90.00
_cell.angle_beta   90.00
_cell.angle_gamma   90.00
#
_symmetry.space_group_name_H-M   'P 1'
#
loop_
_entity.id
_entity.type
_entity.pdbx_description
1 polymer ?
#
loop_
_entity_poly.entity_id
_entity_poly.type
_entity_poly.pdbx_seq_one_letter_code
_entity_poly.pdbx_strand_id
1 'polypeptide(L)' 'MTDNELYQFVIKSIPEARAYNLFGTRDILNFICLKLIYKENFLTDKGLNQKLERLKDKKISMDEVMVQLVANAS' A
#
# COMPACT_ATOMS: atom_id res chain seq x y z
N MET A 1 10.69 -15.40 4.88
CA MET A 1 11.01 -14.11 5.50
C MET A 1 11.21 -14.36 6.98
N THR A 2 12.38 -14.10 7.51
CA THR A 2 12.68 -14.12 8.95
C THR A 2 12.10 -12.88 9.63
N ASP A 3 11.98 -12.88 10.95
CA ASP A 3 11.50 -11.72 11.71
C ASP A 3 12.34 -10.47 11.45
N ASN A 4 13.66 -10.62 11.32
CA ASN A 4 14.56 -9.52 10.98
C ASN A 4 14.33 -9.00 9.56
N GLU A 5 14.11 -9.88 8.58
CA GLU A 5 13.77 -9.47 7.22
C GLU A 5 12.43 -8.72 7.15
N LEU A 6 11.43 -9.18 7.92
CA LEU A 6 10.13 -8.51 8.01
C LEU A 6 10.26 -7.14 8.68
N TYR A 7 11.04 -7.05 9.76
CA TYR A 7 11.32 -5.77 10.42
C TYR A 7 11.97 -4.78 9.45
N GLN A 8 13.01 -5.20 8.72
CA GLN A 8 13.68 -4.36 7.73
C GLN A 8 12.74 -3.96 6.57
N PHE A 9 11.86 -4.87 6.14
CA PHE A 9 10.84 -4.58 5.13
C PHE A 9 9.88 -3.48 5.61
N VAL A 10 9.39 -3.58 6.84
CA VAL A 10 8.50 -2.58 7.46
C VAL A 10 9.21 -1.22 7.51
N ILE A 11 10.43 -1.17 8.05
CA ILE A 11 11.21 0.07 8.17
C ILE A 11 11.42 0.74 6.80
N LYS A 12 11.76 -0.03 5.76
CA LYS A 12 11.92 0.49 4.40
C LYS A 12 10.62 0.98 3.78
N SER A 13 9.49 0.37 4.13
CA SER A 13 8.19 0.70 3.53
C SER A 13 7.53 1.95 4.14
N ILE A 14 7.93 2.37 5.34
CA ILE A 14 7.42 3.61 5.97
C ILE A 14 7.70 4.87 5.12
N PRO A 15 8.95 5.18 4.70
CA PRO A 15 9.21 6.35 3.87
C PRO A 15 8.53 6.26 2.50
N GLU A 16 8.32 5.07 1.96
CA GLU A 16 7.55 4.89 0.73
C GLU A 16 6.07 5.27 0.93
N ALA A 17 5.44 4.85 2.04
CA ALA A 17 4.07 5.25 2.37
C ALA A 17 3.93 6.78 2.46
N ARG A 18 4.95 7.46 3.00
CA ARG A 18 5.00 8.92 3.07
C ARG A 18 5.03 9.59 1.69
N ALA A 19 5.64 8.94 0.68
CA ALA A 19 5.62 9.43 -0.70
C ALA A 19 4.21 9.42 -1.33
N TYR A 20 3.28 8.65 -0.76
CA TYR A 20 1.85 8.64 -1.10
C TYR A 20 1.02 9.58 -0.20
N ASN A 21 1.66 10.48 0.55
CA ASN A 21 1.01 11.39 1.52
C ASN A 21 0.27 10.68 2.67
N LEU A 22 0.61 9.43 2.98
CA LEU A 22 0.02 8.71 4.10
C LEU A 22 0.76 9.08 5.38
N PHE A 23 0.08 9.70 6.34
CA PHE A 23 0.68 10.15 7.61
C PHE A 23 0.21 9.35 8.83
N GLY A 24 -1.05 8.91 8.85
CA GLY A 24 -1.64 8.16 9.95
C GLY A 24 -1.14 6.72 10.06
N THR A 25 -0.97 6.23 11.29
CA THR A 25 -0.45 4.88 11.57
C THR A 25 -1.22 3.78 10.84
N ARG A 26 -2.55 3.88 10.80
CA ARG A 26 -3.42 2.92 10.10
C ARG A 26 -3.16 2.89 8.60
N ASP A 27 -3.01 4.05 7.97
CA ASP A 27 -2.84 4.13 6.52
C ASP A 27 -1.46 3.60 6.11
N ILE A 28 -0.42 3.90 6.90
CA ILE A 28 0.91 3.30 6.73
C ILE A 28 0.83 1.79 6.86
N LEU A 29 0.17 1.29 7.91
CA LEU A 29 0.01 -0.15 8.11
C LEU A 29 -0.71 -0.80 6.93
N ASN A 30 -1.81 -0.20 6.46
CA ASN A 30 -2.55 -0.68 5.29
C ASN A 30 -1.66 -0.72 4.05
N PHE A 31 -0.85 0.30 3.82
CA PHE A 31 0.10 0.34 2.69
C PHE A 31 1.15 -0.77 2.79
N ILE A 32 1.70 -1.01 3.97
CA ILE A 32 2.67 -2.08 4.22
C ILE A 32 2.02 -3.46 4.00
N CYS A 33 0.81 -3.67 4.54
CA CYS A 33 0.02 -4.88 4.31
C CYS A 33 -0.23 -5.10 2.81
N LEU A 34 -0.57 -4.04 2.09
CA LEU A 34 -0.80 -4.10 0.65
C LEU A 34 0.47 -4.54 -0.11
N LYS A 35 1.63 -3.98 0.22
CA LYS A 35 2.93 -4.44 -0.33
C LYS A 35 3.20 -5.91 -0.01
N LEU A 36 2.88 -6.38 1.20
CA LEU A 36 3.06 -7.79 1.60
C LEU A 36 2.14 -8.74 0.83
N ILE A 37 0.90 -8.32 0.53
CA ILE A 37 -0.06 -9.10 -0.24
C ILE A 37 0.37 -9.20 -1.70
N TYR A 38 0.71 -8.07 -2.32
CA TYR A 38 1.03 -8.01 -3.74
C TYR A 38 2.46 -8.45 -4.08
N LYS A 39 3.40 -8.39 -3.13
CA LYS A 39 4.80 -8.83 -3.29
C LYS A 39 5.44 -8.26 -4.56
N GLU A 40 5.99 -9.09 -5.44
CA GLU A 40 6.57 -8.67 -6.73
C GLU A 40 5.58 -7.93 -7.64
N ASN A 41 4.27 -8.14 -7.47
CA ASN A 41 3.24 -7.52 -8.29
C ASN A 41 2.86 -6.11 -7.83
N PHE A 42 3.38 -5.63 -6.70
CA PHE A 42 2.99 -4.33 -6.14
C PHE A 42 3.23 -3.16 -7.11
N LEU A 43 4.32 -3.23 -7.87
CA LEU A 43 4.68 -2.19 -8.85
C LEU A 43 4.26 -2.51 -10.28
N THR A 44 3.81 -3.73 -10.57
CA THR A 44 3.50 -4.17 -11.94
C THR A 44 2.00 -4.36 -12.17
N ASP A 45 1.21 -4.55 -11.11
CA ASP A 45 -0.24 -4.62 -11.20
C ASP A 45 -0.80 -3.26 -11.62
N LYS A 46 -1.32 -3.22 -12.86
CA LYS A 46 -1.86 -1.99 -13.46
C LYS A 46 -3.06 -1.46 -12.70
N GLY A 47 -3.91 -2.35 -12.19
CA GLY A 47 -5.12 -1.97 -11.46
C GLY A 47 -4.81 -1.37 -10.09
N LEU A 48 -3.76 -1.85 -9.44
CA LEU A 48 -3.25 -1.32 -8.19
C LEU A 48 -2.53 0.02 -8.42
N ASN A 49 -1.61 0.08 -9.38
CA ASN A 49 -0.88 1.32 -9.69
C ASN A 49 -1.83 2.48 -10.00
N GLN A 50 -2.90 2.24 -10.77
CA GLN A 50 -3.92 3.27 -11.04
C GLN A 50 -4.59 3.79 -9.75
N LYS A 51 -4.84 2.92 -8.77
CA LYS A 51 -5.41 3.33 -7.47
C LYS A 51 -4.38 4.10 -6.63
N LEU A 52 -3.14 3.64 -6.61
CA LEU A 52 -2.05 4.28 -5.87
C LEU A 52 -1.70 5.66 -6.44
N GLU A 53 -1.76 5.86 -7.75
CA GLU A 53 -1.61 7.20 -8.36
C GLU A 53 -2.76 8.13 -7.95
N ARG A 54 -4.00 7.65 -7.94
CA ARG A 54 -5.15 8.44 -7.44
C ARG A 54 -5.02 8.78 -5.95
N LEU A 55 -4.50 7.85 -5.14
CA LEU A 55 -4.19 8.08 -3.73
C LEU A 55 -3.12 9.17 -3.58
N LYS A 56 -2.03 9.07 -4.35
CA LYS A 56 -0.93 10.04 -4.36
C LYS A 56 -1.41 11.45 -4.73
N ASP A 57 -2.28 11.53 -5.74
CA ASP A 57 -2.95 12.77 -6.17
C ASP A 57 -4.02 13.27 -5.18
N LYS A 58 -4.22 12.59 -4.04
CA LYS A 58 -5.26 12.88 -3.03
C LYS A 58 -6.70 12.86 -3.60
N LYS A 59 -6.92 12.14 -4.70
CA LYS A 59 -8.25 11.96 -5.33
C LYS A 59 -9.11 10.93 -4.60
N ILE A 60 -8.46 9.98 -3.91
CA ILE A 60 -9.10 8.97 -3.06
C ILE A 60 -8.25 8.77 -1.80
N SER A 61 -8.88 8.32 -0.73
CA SER A 61 -8.24 7.94 0.54
C SER A 61 -7.73 6.49 0.52
N MET A 62 -6.88 6.13 1.48
CA MET A 62 -6.40 4.76 1.64
C MET A 62 -7.56 3.78 1.94
N ASP A 63 -8.57 4.22 2.68
CA ASP A 63 -9.76 3.41 2.96
C ASP A 63 -10.52 3.10 1.67
N GLU A 64 -10.70 4.08 0.79
CA GLU A 64 -11.32 3.88 -0.53
C GLU A 64 -10.51 2.94 -1.43
N VAL A 65 -9.17 3.00 -1.38
CA VAL A 65 -8.31 2.03 -2.07
C VAL A 65 -8.62 0.61 -1.57
N MET A 66 -8.68 0.41 -0.26
CA MET A 66 -8.97 -0.90 0.33
C MET A 66 -10.35 -1.42 -0.09
N VAL A 67 -11.38 -0.58 -0.05
CA VAL A 67 -12.75 -0.95 -0.50
C VAL A 67 -12.75 -1.36 -1.97
N GLN A 68 -12.09 -0.61 -2.83
CA GLN A 68 -12.03 -0.92 -4.27
C GLN A 68 -11.25 -2.21 -4.57
N LEU A 69 -10.31 -2.61 -3.70
CA LEU A 69 -9.58 -3.88 -3.86
C LEU A 69 -10.42 -5.07 -3.40
N VAL A 70 -11.15 -4.93 -2.30
CA VAL A 70 -12.01 -6.00 -1.75
C VAL A 70 -13.27 -6.21 -2.61
N ALA A 71 -13.88 -5.14 -3.11
CA ALA A 71 -15.06 -5.22 -3.98
C ALA A 71 -14.80 -5.94 -5.30
N ASN A 72 -13.56 -5.93 -5.80
CA ASN A 72 -13.16 -6.62 -7.02
C ASN A 72 -12.73 -8.09 -6.79
N ALA A 73 -12.75 -8.56 -5.54
CA ALA A 73 -12.48 -9.96 -5.17
C ALA A 73 -13.75 -10.80 -5.02
N SER A 74 -14.92 -10.24 -5.36
CA SER A 74 -16.26 -10.86 -5.27
C SER A 74 -16.80 -11.23 -6.64
#